data_AF-F4L2Y7-F1
#
_entry.id   AF-F4L2Y7-F1
#
_cell.length_a   1.000
_cell.length_b   1.000
_cell.length_c   1.000
_cell.angle_alpha   90.00
_cell.angle_beta   90.00
_cell.angle_gamma   90.00
#
_symmetry.space_group_name_H-M   'P 1'
#
loop_
_entity.id
_entity.type
_entity.pdbx_description
1 polymer ?
#
loop_
_entity_poly.entity_id
_entity_poly.type
_entity_poly.pdbx_seq_one_letter_code
_entity_poly.pdbx_strand_id
1 'polypeptide(L)' 'MKKTKKAAAKKTLSPAKKKIAEVMHEFKEGELHSGKSDIIVTDRKQAIAIALSEASEVEGETPKKTD' A
#
# COMPACT_ATOMS: atom_id res chain seq x y z
N MET A 1 12.02 -22.76 -37.01
CA MET A 1 11.10 -21.60 -36.87
C MET A 1 10.22 -21.78 -35.63
N LYS A 2 10.62 -21.25 -34.46
CA LYS A 2 9.74 -21.07 -33.29
C LYS A 2 10.17 -19.81 -32.55
N LYS A 3 9.73 -18.63 -33.03
CA LYS A 3 9.89 -17.36 -32.31
C LYS A 3 8.84 -17.35 -31.19
N THR A 4 9.21 -17.76 -29.98
CA THR A 4 8.40 -17.50 -28.79
C THR A 4 8.51 -16.01 -28.48
N LYS A 5 7.45 -15.25 -28.79
CA LYS A 5 7.31 -13.89 -28.29
C LYS A 5 7.24 -13.96 -26.77
N LYS A 6 8.32 -13.57 -26.07
CA LYS A 6 8.30 -13.29 -24.64
C LYS A 6 7.37 -12.10 -24.43
N ALA A 7 6.11 -12.37 -24.10
CA ALA A 7 5.16 -11.33 -23.72
C ALA A 7 5.77 -10.56 -22.55
N ALA A 8 5.95 -9.25 -22.71
CA ALA A 8 6.30 -8.37 -21.61
C ALA A 8 5.25 -8.56 -20.52
N ALA A 9 5.64 -9.18 -19.41
CA ALA A 9 4.78 -9.37 -18.26
C ALA A 9 4.26 -7.99 -17.87
N LYS A 10 2.95 -7.76 -18.07
CA LYS A 10 2.24 -6.55 -17.66
C LYS A 10 2.66 -6.32 -16.21
N LYS A 11 3.36 -5.21 -15.93
CA LYS A 11 3.92 -4.90 -14.60
C LYS A 11 2.75 -4.54 -13.67
N THR A 12 1.95 -5.55 -13.33
CA THR A 12 0.84 -5.43 -12.40
C THR A 12 1.46 -5.28 -11.01
N LEU A 13 1.33 -4.10 -10.44
CA LEU A 13 1.66 -3.86 -9.03
C LEU A 13 0.96 -4.92 -8.17
N SER A 14 1.68 -5.50 -7.21
CA SER A 14 1.06 -6.40 -6.23
C SER A 14 -0.03 -5.63 -5.47
N PRO A 15 -1.06 -6.32 -4.95
CA PRO A 15 -2.14 -5.70 -4.19
C PRO A 15 -1.61 -4.78 -3.07
N ALA A 16 -0.61 -5.23 -2.31
CA ALA A 16 0.09 -4.41 -1.32
C ALA A 16 0.70 -3.14 -1.92
N LYS A 17 1.45 -3.25 -3.03
CA LYS A 17 2.07 -2.08 -3.67
C LYS A 17 1.03 -1.06 -4.16
N LYS A 18 -0.15 -1.51 -4.58
CA LYS A 18 -1.25 -0.60 -4.93
C LYS A 18 -1.76 0.13 -3.69
N LYS A 19 -1.97 -0.57 -2.58
CA LYS A 19 -2.43 0.04 -1.33
C LYS A 19 -1.43 1.06 -0.78
N ILE A 20 -0.14 0.74 -0.83
CA ILE A 20 0.92 1.69 -0.47
C ILE A 20 0.84 2.95 -1.33
N ALA A 21 0.68 2.78 -2.65
CA ALA A 21 0.61 3.91 -3.56
C ALA A 21 -0.64 4.78 -3.31
N GLU A 22 -1.78 4.16 -3.00
CA GLU A 22 -3.03 4.84 -2.67
C GLU A 22 -2.89 5.68 -1.39
N VAL A 23 -2.44 5.07 -0.29
CA VAL A 23 -2.24 5.79 1.00
C VAL A 23 -1.23 6.93 0.84
N MET A 24 -0.14 6.70 0.09
CA MET A 24 0.85 7.75 -0.18
C MET A 24 0.30 8.85 -1.10
N HIS A 25 -0.65 8.54 -1.96
CA HIS A 25 -1.33 9.52 -2.79
C HIS A 25 -2.25 10.39 -1.93
N GLU A 26 -3.10 9.81 -1.10
CA GLU A 26 -3.96 10.53 -0.15
C GLU A 26 -3.14 11.43 0.78
N PHE A 27 -2.00 10.95 1.28
CA PHE A 27 -1.09 11.77 2.08
C PHE A 27 -0.56 12.98 1.30
N LYS A 28 -0.22 12.78 0.01
CA LYS A 28 0.26 13.86 -0.85
C LYS A 28 -0.82 14.90 -1.16
N GLU A 29 -2.07 14.46 -1.29
CA GLU A 29 -3.23 15.34 -1.47
C GLU A 29 -3.70 15.99 -0.15
N GLY A 30 -3.21 15.52 1.00
CA GLY A 30 -3.58 16.05 2.32
C GLY A 30 -4.91 15.50 2.85
N GLU A 31 -5.31 14.32 2.36
CA GLU A 31 -6.60 13.67 2.67
C GLU A 31 -6.45 12.44 3.57
N LEU A 32 -5.20 12.03 3.89
CA LEU A 32 -4.96 10.85 4.73
C LEU A 32 -5.31 11.13 6.20
N HIS A 33 -6.25 10.37 6.76
CA HIS A 33 -6.72 10.50 8.14
C HIS A 33 -6.01 9.54 9.11
N SER A 34 -5.81 9.99 10.35
CA SER A 34 -5.26 9.15 11.42
C SER A 34 -6.38 8.38 12.13
N GLY A 35 -6.62 7.14 11.68
CA GLY A 35 -7.56 6.22 12.32
C GLY A 35 -9.01 6.70 12.26
N LYS A 36 -9.71 6.73 13.41
CA LYS A 36 -11.13 7.13 13.50
C LYS A 36 -11.34 8.62 13.76
N SER A 37 -10.29 9.43 13.73
CA SER A 37 -10.34 10.86 14.02
C SER A 37 -10.28 11.67 12.74
N ASP A 38 -10.89 12.87 12.74
CA ASP A 38 -10.84 13.84 11.63
C ASP A 38 -9.46 14.55 11.52
N ILE A 39 -8.40 13.93 12.06
CA ILE A 39 -7.05 14.49 12.07
C ILE A 39 -6.31 14.01 10.83
N ILE A 40 -5.88 14.98 10.01
CA ILE A 40 -5.04 14.72 8.84
C ILE A 40 -3.61 14.38 9.26
N VAL A 41 -3.05 13.35 8.63
CA VAL A 41 -1.66 12.94 8.80
C VAL A 41 -0.76 13.95 8.10
N THR A 42 0.02 14.69 8.88
CA THR A 42 0.98 15.68 8.38
C THR A 42 2.40 15.13 8.30
N ASP A 43 2.71 14.11 9.11
CA ASP A 43 4.03 13.49 9.14
C ASP A 43 4.16 12.33 8.14
N ARG A 44 5.20 12.39 7.31
CA ARG A 44 5.45 11.39 6.27
C ARG A 44 5.79 10.01 6.84
N LYS A 45 6.44 9.92 8.00
CA LYS A 45 6.78 8.62 8.61
C LYS A 45 5.52 7.92 9.10
N GLN A 46 4.60 8.67 9.69
CA GLN A 46 3.28 8.16 10.07
C GLN A 46 2.51 7.65 8.85
N ALA A 47 2.50 8.40 7.75
CA ALA A 47 1.86 7.97 6.51
C ALA A 47 2.45 6.66 5.98
N ILE A 48 3.79 6.51 6.00
CA ILE A 48 4.48 5.27 5.61
C ILE A 48 4.08 4.10 6.51
N ALA A 49 3.98 4.32 7.83
CA ALA A 49 3.56 3.28 8.77
C ALA A 49 2.12 2.78 8.47
N ILE A 50 1.20 3.69 8.15
CA ILE A 50 -0.17 3.35 7.76
C ILE A 50 -0.16 2.56 6.44
N ALA A 51 0.58 3.03 5.44
CA ALA A 51 0.68 2.37 4.14
C ALA A 51 1.22 0.93 4.25
N LEU A 52 2.22 0.69 5.10
CA LEU A 52 2.76 -0.65 5.34
C LEU A 52 1.77 -1.53 6.12
N SER A 53 1.02 -0.96 7.07
CA SER A 53 -0.02 -1.67 7.80
C SER A 53 -1.14 -2.14 6.85
N GLU A 54 -1.69 -1.24 6.02
CA GLU A 54 -2.75 -1.61 5.06
C GLU A 54 -2.24 -2.61 4.01
N ALA A 55 -1.00 -2.45 3.55
CA ALA A 55 -0.39 -3.39 2.63
C ALA A 55 -0.30 -4.80 3.20
N SER A 56 0.03 -4.93 4.48
CA SER A 56 0.14 -6.22 5.17
C SER A 56 -1.22 -6.92 5.36
N GLU A 57 -2.29 -6.15 5.56
CA GLU A 57 -3.65 -6.70 5.64
C GLU A 57 -4.11 -7.31 4.30
N VAL A 58 -3.66 -6.73 3.18
CA VAL A 58 -4.04 -7.18 1.83
C VAL A 58 -3.23 -8.38 1.33
N GLU A 59 -1.97 -8.55 1.77
CA GLU A 59 -1.12 -9.70 1.36
C GLU A 59 -1.35 -10.98 2.17
N GLY A 60 -2.14 -10.95 3.25
CA GLY A 60 -2.74 -12.15 3.84
C GLY A 60 -1.90 -12.96 4.83
N GLU A 61 -0.69 -12.54 5.23
CA GLU A 61 0.14 -13.29 6.20
C GLU A 61 0.82 -12.40 7.29
N THR A 62 0.16 -12.34 8.47
CA THR A 62 0.60 -12.55 9.90
C THR A 62 1.85 -11.82 10.48
N PRO A 63 1.87 -11.38 11.77
CA PRO A 63 1.22 -12.01 12.95
C PRO A 63 0.16 -11.16 13.64
N LYS A 64 -0.92 -11.84 14.08
CA LYS A 64 -1.78 -11.35 15.16
C LYS A 64 -0.91 -11.24 16.41
N LYS A 65 -0.80 -10.05 17.01
CA LYS A 65 -0.30 -9.94 18.38
C LYS A 65 -1.29 -10.69 19.27
N THR A 66 -0.87 -11.85 19.78
CA THR A 66 -1.45 -12.44 20.99
C THR A 66 -0.92 -11.63 22.16
N ASP A 67 -1.84 -11.05 22.93
CA ASP A 67 -1.61 -10.52 24.27
C ASP A 67 -0.98 -11.54 25.24
#